data_AF-A0A6B3NYA4-F1
#
_entry.id   AF-A0A6B3NYA4-F1
#
_cell.length_a   1.000
_cell.length_b   1.000
_cell.length_c   1.000
_cell.angle_alpha   90.00
_cell.angle_beta   90.00
_cell.angle_gamma   90.00
#
_symmetry.space_group_name_H-M   'P 1'
#
loop_
_entity.id
_entity.type
_entity.pdbx_description
1 polymer ?
#
loop_
_entity_poly.entity_id
_entity_poly.type
_entity_poly.pdbx_seq_one_letter_code
_entity_poly.pdbx_strand_id
1 'polypeptide(L)'
;MLANLKKPLTLKQLAENLGSSSCALSFGFKDLFGVSPMRYLKIRRLNAVRQRLKASEPENCSIVFLANEFGFYCPSHFTRDYKAMFGELPSETLAKHCKS
;
A
#
# COMPACT_ATOMS: atom_id res chain seq x y z
N MET A 1 0.72 10.24 14.36
CA MET A 1 -0.10 11.01 13.41
C MET A 1 -0.05 10.34 12.02
N LEU A 2 -0.79 9.23 11.81
CA LEU A 2 -0.77 8.44 10.55
C LEU A 2 -2.19 8.04 10.12
N ALA A 3 -3.17 8.90 10.36
CA ALA A 3 -4.55 8.66 10.00
C ALA A 3 -4.82 9.27 8.61
N ASN A 4 -4.59 8.51 7.53
CA ASN A 4 -5.27 8.62 6.22
C ASN A 4 -4.53 7.84 5.11
N LEU A 5 -4.25 6.55 5.30
CA LEU A 5 -3.71 5.67 4.24
C LEU A 5 -4.78 5.16 3.25
N LYS A 6 -6.07 5.46 3.51
CA LYS A 6 -7.22 4.97 2.72
C LYS A 6 -7.64 5.88 1.55
N LYS A 7 -6.98 7.04 1.38
CA LYS A 7 -7.21 7.92 0.23
C LYS A 7 -5.97 7.94 -0.66
N PRO A 8 -6.12 8.14 -1.99
CA PRO A 8 -4.98 8.33 -2.86
C PRO A 8 -4.26 9.64 -2.48
N LEU A 9 -3.30 9.54 -1.54
CA LEU A 9 -2.43 10.66 -1.15
C LEU A 9 -1.60 11.09 -2.36
N THR A 10 -1.77 12.34 -2.79
CA THR A 10 -0.93 12.95 -3.82
C THR A 10 0.39 13.40 -3.22
N LEU A 11 1.43 13.56 -4.06
CA LEU A 11 2.75 14.04 -3.63
C LEU A 11 2.65 15.38 -2.88
N LYS A 12 1.69 16.22 -3.29
CA LYS A 12 1.36 17.50 -2.68
C LYS A 12 0.85 17.35 -1.24
N GLN A 13 -0.09 16.43 -1.01
CA GLN A 13 -0.62 16.15 0.34
C GLN A 13 0.44 15.56 1.27
N LEU A 14 1.38 14.79 0.71
CA LEU A 14 2.50 14.24 1.46
C LEU A 14 3.50 15.33 1.87
N ALA A 15 3.74 16.28 0.97
CA ALA A 15 4.58 17.45 1.22
C ALA A 15 3.96 18.40 2.26
N GLU A 16 2.65 18.66 2.13
CA GLU A 16 1.86 19.48 3.07
C GLU A 16 1.85 18.88 4.49
N ASN A 17 1.64 17.57 4.63
CA ASN A 17 1.67 16.88 5.93
C ASN A 17 3.05 16.87 6.60
N LEU A 18 4.12 17.10 5.84
CA LEU A 18 5.51 17.13 6.31
C LEU A 18 6.06 18.56 6.40
N GLY A 19 5.24 19.59 6.19
CA GLY A 19 5.65 20.99 6.27
C GLY A 19 6.70 21.41 5.23
N SER A 20 6.78 20.72 4.08
CA SER A 20 7.81 20.93 3.05
C SER A 20 7.21 21.20 1.68
N SER A 21 7.96 21.86 0.78
CA SER A 21 7.56 22.02 -0.61
C SER A 21 7.69 20.69 -1.39
N SER A 22 6.81 20.43 -2.37
CA SER A 22 6.84 19.18 -3.17
C SER A 22 8.17 18.94 -3.89
N CYS A 23 8.94 19.99 -4.21
CA CYS A 23 10.29 19.89 -4.79
C CYS A 23 11.33 19.46 -3.76
N ALA A 24 11.38 20.09 -2.58
CA ALA A 24 12.31 19.71 -1.51
C ALA A 24 12.05 18.28 -1.02
N LEU A 25 10.78 17.89 -0.95
CA LEU A 25 10.40 16.52 -0.63
C LEU A 25 10.94 15.53 -1.67
N SER A 26 10.76 15.79 -2.97
CA SER A 26 11.21 14.88 -4.02
C SER A 26 12.73 14.67 -4.05
N PHE A 27 13.51 15.73 -3.79
CA PHE A 27 14.97 15.66 -3.73
C PHE A 27 15.45 14.99 -2.43
N GLY A 28 14.87 15.31 -1.27
CA GLY A 28 15.25 14.70 0.02
C GLY A 28 14.76 13.26 0.21
N PHE A 29 13.64 12.86 -0.41
CA PHE A 29 13.06 11.51 -0.21
C PHE A 29 13.92 10.40 -0.82
N LYS A 30 14.53 10.67 -1.99
CA LYS A 30 15.42 9.71 -2.63
C LYS A 30 16.71 9.53 -1.82
N ASP A 31 17.17 10.60 -1.18
CA ASP A 31 18.36 10.60 -0.32
C ASP A 31 18.08 9.87 1.03
N LEU A 32 16.91 10.11 1.64
CA LEU A 32 16.51 9.49 2.91
C LEU A 32 16.01 8.03 2.78
N PHE A 33 15.33 7.67 1.70
CA PHE A 33 14.66 6.37 1.55
C PHE A 33 15.11 5.55 0.35
N GLY A 34 16.01 6.07 -0.51
CA GLY A 34 16.52 5.37 -1.69
C GLY A 34 15.48 5.11 -2.80
N VAL A 35 14.23 5.54 -2.62
CA VAL A 35 13.12 5.26 -3.54
C VAL A 35 12.28 6.51 -3.80
N SER A 36 11.62 6.56 -4.96
CA SER A 36 10.70 7.66 -5.27
C SER A 36 9.51 7.68 -4.29
N PRO A 37 8.95 8.85 -3.96
CA PRO A 37 7.79 8.95 -3.06
C PRO A 37 6.60 8.09 -3.51
N MET A 38 6.38 7.96 -4.83
CA MET A 38 5.34 7.08 -5.37
C MET A 38 5.63 5.60 -5.10
N ARG A 39 6.89 5.17 -5.20
CA ARG A 39 7.29 3.79 -4.86
C ARG A 39 7.14 3.55 -3.36
N TYR A 40 7.51 4.51 -2.53
CA TYR A 40 7.28 4.44 -1.08
C TYR A 40 5.80 4.31 -0.73
N LEU A 41 4.94 5.14 -1.33
CA LEU A 41 3.49 5.06 -1.14
C LEU A 41 2.93 3.70 -1.57
N LYS A 42 3.39 3.17 -2.71
CA LYS A 42 3.01 1.83 -3.18
C LYS A 42 3.39 0.76 -2.15
N ILE A 43 4.63 0.79 -1.66
CA ILE A 43 5.14 -0.13 -0.62
C ILE A 43 4.28 -0.05 0.66
N ARG A 44 3.92 1.16 1.09
CA ARG A 44 3.07 1.36 2.27
C ARG A 44 1.65 0.81 2.05
N ARG A 45 1.05 1.04 0.88
CA ARG A 45 -0.28 0.51 0.53
C ARG A 45 -0.27 -1.01 0.45
N LEU A 46 0.72 -1.62 -0.20
CA LEU A 46 0.87 -3.09 -0.27
C LEU A 46 0.99 -3.72 1.13
N ASN A 47 1.77 -3.10 2.04
CA ASN A 47 1.85 -3.57 3.43
C ASN A 47 0.52 -3.46 4.18
N ALA A 48 -0.20 -2.35 4.02
CA ALA A 48 -1.50 -2.17 4.67
C ALA A 48 -2.53 -3.20 4.16
N VAL A 49 -2.54 -3.48 2.86
CA VAL A 49 -3.34 -4.56 2.28
C VAL A 49 -3.00 -5.90 2.92
N ARG A 50 -1.71 -6.25 3.01
CA ARG A 50 -1.26 -7.51 3.63
C ARG A 50 -1.70 -7.62 5.08
N GLN A 51 -1.57 -6.55 5.88
CA GLN A 51 -2.05 -6.53 7.26
C GLN A 51 -3.55 -6.78 7.33
N ARG A 52 -4.35 -6.14 6.46
CA ARG A 52 -5.79 -6.34 6.42
C ARG A 52 -6.17 -7.77 6.02
N LEU A 53 -5.47 -8.35 5.04
CA LEU A 53 -5.68 -9.74 4.62
C LEU A 53 -5.35 -10.73 5.73
N LYS A 54 -4.30 -10.50 6.52
CA LYS A 54 -3.94 -11.34 7.66
C LYS A 54 -4.93 -11.28 8.82
N ALA A 55 -5.67 -10.18 8.94
CA ALA A 55 -6.69 -9.95 9.96
C ALA A 55 -8.11 -10.22 9.46
N SER A 56 -8.26 -10.78 8.26
CA SER A 56 -9.54 -11.07 7.63
C SER A 56 -9.79 -12.57 7.60
N GLU A 57 -11.05 -12.96 7.83
CA GLU A 57 -11.52 -14.29 7.46
C GLU A 57 -11.74 -14.40 5.94
N PRO A 58 -11.35 -15.52 5.30
CA PRO A 58 -11.51 -15.70 3.85
C PRO A 58 -12.95 -15.57 3.37
N GLU A 59 -13.91 -16.04 4.15
CA GLU A 59 -15.34 -16.06 3.78
C GLU A 59 -15.94 -14.65 3.68
N ASN A 60 -15.38 -13.68 4.42
CA ASN A 60 -15.89 -12.32 4.51
C ASN A 60 -14.96 -11.27 3.86
N CYS A 61 -13.96 -11.69 3.08
CA CYS A 61 -12.95 -10.78 2.53
C CYS A 61 -12.86 -10.82 1.01
N SER A 62 -13.34 -9.75 0.37
CA SER A 62 -13.09 -9.52 -1.06
C SER A 62 -11.74 -8.87 -1.29
N ILE A 63 -10.80 -9.61 -1.87
CA ILE A 63 -9.46 -9.12 -2.24
C ILE A 63 -9.56 -7.92 -3.20
N VAL A 64 -10.50 -7.96 -4.15
CA VAL A 64 -10.70 -6.89 -5.14
C VAL A 64 -11.24 -5.62 -4.48
N PHE A 65 -12.19 -5.76 -3.56
CA PHE A 65 -12.71 -4.61 -2.80
C PHE A 65 -11.60 -3.97 -1.96
N LEU A 66 -10.84 -4.79 -1.24
CA LEU A 66 -9.74 -4.36 -0.40
C LEU A 66 -8.65 -3.67 -1.25
N ALA A 67 -8.27 -4.25 -2.39
CA ALA A 67 -7.33 -3.62 -3.32
C ALA A 67 -7.81 -2.22 -3.75
N ASN A 68 -9.10 -2.07 -4.10
CA ASN A 68 -9.69 -0.78 -4.46
C ASN A 68 -9.68 0.21 -3.29
N GLU A 69 -9.99 -0.22 -2.06
CA GLU A 69 -9.96 0.62 -0.85
C GLU A 69 -8.58 1.23 -0.61
N PHE A 70 -7.51 0.49 -0.94
CA PHE A 70 -6.13 0.98 -0.84
C PHE A 70 -5.61 1.65 -2.13
N GLY A 71 -6.48 1.92 -3.10
CA GLY A 71 -6.17 2.68 -4.31
C GLY A 71 -5.52 1.86 -5.43
N PHE A 72 -5.75 0.55 -5.47
CA PHE A 72 -5.37 -0.31 -6.58
C PHE A 72 -6.57 -0.66 -7.46
N TYR A 73 -6.70 0.05 -8.59
CA TYR A 73 -7.83 -0.09 -9.51
C TYR A 73 -7.65 -1.20 -10.56
N CYS A 74 -6.42 -1.66 -10.79
CA CYS A 74 -6.11 -2.72 -11.75
C CYS A 74 -5.72 -4.01 -11.00
N PRO A 75 -6.59 -5.03 -10.92
CA PRO A 75 -6.33 -6.27 -10.17
C PRO A 75 -5.05 -6.98 -10.61
N SER A 76 -4.79 -7.08 -11.91
CA SER A 76 -3.61 -7.76 -12.45
C SER A 76 -2.30 -7.06 -12.03
N HIS A 77 -2.28 -5.72 -12.04
CA HIS A 77 -1.12 -4.94 -11.58
C HIS A 77 -0.92 -5.07 -10.08
N PHE A 78 -2.00 -5.00 -9.31
CA PHE A 78 -1.95 -5.20 -7.87
C PHE A 78 -1.38 -6.57 -7.51
N THR A 79 -1.91 -7.64 -8.09
CA THR A 79 -1.46 -9.01 -7.80
C THR A 79 0.00 -9.21 -8.19
N ARG A 80 0.43 -8.66 -9.33
CA ARG A 80 1.84 -8.69 -9.76
C ARG A 80 2.74 -7.95 -8.78
N ASP A 81 2.39 -6.71 -8.43
CA ASP A 81 3.18 -5.87 -7.53
C ASP A 81 3.22 -6.48 -6.10
N TYR A 82 2.12 -7.08 -5.65
CA TYR A 82 2.02 -7.78 -4.37
C TYR A 82 2.93 -9.01 -4.34
N LYS A 83 2.83 -9.88 -5.36
CA LYS A 83 3.69 -11.07 -5.48
C LYS A 83 5.17 -10.70 -5.58
N ALA A 84 5.50 -9.67 -6.36
CA ALA A 84 6.87 -9.18 -6.47
C ALA A 84 7.44 -8.68 -5.13
N MET A 85 6.59 -8.16 -4.25
CA MET A 85 7.02 -7.63 -2.95
C MET A 85 7.06 -8.67 -1.83
N PHE A 86 6.11 -9.61 -1.81
CA PHE A 86 5.93 -10.53 -0.68
C PHE A 86 6.20 -12.00 -1.02
N GLY A 87 6.44 -12.33 -2.28
CA GLY A 87 6.70 -13.70 -2.74
C GLY A 87 5.46 -14.60 -2.80
N GLU A 88 4.29 -14.09 -2.43
CA GLU A 88 3.03 -14.83 -2.37
C GLU A 88 1.88 -14.01 -2.96
N LEU A 89 0.80 -14.67 -3.35
CA LEU A 89 -0.42 -14.00 -3.82
C LEU A 89 -1.24 -13.44 -2.64
N PRO A 90 -2.07 -12.40 -2.87
CA PRO A 90 -3.01 -11.91 -1.87
C PRO A 90 -3.95 -13.01 -1.33
N SER A 91 -4.40 -13.91 -2.21
CA SER A 91 -5.25 -15.06 -1.85
C SER A 91 -4.53 -16.07 -0.97
N GLU A 92 -3.25 -16.34 -1.24
CA GLU A 92 -2.41 -17.21 -0.41
C GLU A 92 -2.20 -16.60 0.98
N THR A 93 -2.01 -15.28 1.05
CA THR A 93 -1.91 -14.58 2.34
C THR A 93 -3.19 -14.76 3.16
N LEU A 94 -4.35 -14.55 2.54
CA LEU A 94 -5.66 -14.68 3.16
C LEU A 94 -5.92 -16.12 3.64
N ALA A 95 -5.63 -17.12 2.80
CA ALA A 95 -5.81 -18.52 3.13
C ALA A 95 -4.92 -19.00 4.28
N LYS A 96 -3.67 -18.52 4.36
CA LYS A 96 -2.70 -18.92 5.41
C LYS A 96 -3.07 -18.42 6.81
N HIS A 97 -3.85 -17.35 6.92
CA HIS A 97 -4.13 -16.68 8.19
C HIS A 97 -5.58 -16.88 8.68
N CYS A 98 -6.36 -17.74 8.02
CA CYS A 98 -7.69 -18.23 8.43
C CYS A 98 -7.68 -19.17 9.66
N LYS A 99 -6.60 -19.16 10.46
CA LYS A 99 -6.47 -20.07 11.61
C LYS A 99 -6.10 -19.25 12.85
N SER A 100 -7.09 -18.70 13.54
CA SER A 100 -7.00 -18.36 14.97
C SER A 100 -8.39 -18.31 15.58
#